data_AF-A0A9N7RG80-F1
#
_entry.id   AF-A0A9N7RG80-F1
#
_cell.length_a   1.000
_cell.length_b   1.000
_cell.length_c   1.000
_cell.angle_alpha   90.00
_cell.angle_beta   90.00
_cell.angle_gamma   90.00
#
_symmetry.space_group_name_H-M   'P 1'
#
loop_
_entity.id
_entity.type
_entity.pdbx_description
1 polymer ?
#
loop_
_entity_poly.entity_id
_entity_poly.type
_entity_poly.pdbx_seq_one_letter_code
_entity_poly.pdbx_strand_id
1 'polypeptide(L)'
;MVGSNSNQHRRRRSFNKPSWLLCTIADLDERVKTLTRKKTRKENSPDSFAGRANSYYHERPQLLELLNDLYNSYLSLADRYCQALATKQHRDSRCSSPLPNLKIDQNIQPDEGDPGEVIDSPNAESSLSFQSPVAVVPQASEKMNADMIFADLVMKMVEYDIVLNELNVVETRWGESSRKMELQKNLLDVLESERLILLNDNATLGYRVTVLEEENKGLASESLFLKRKAAELARCVLKAREDHRVCMLSRKIEDLQGQIYGLEKRNKEYYEQLVMKRQGEDLSLSLSLSSKGRRKKGGGGEVELEDCFRVGAGGLGKCFSFQKKKVGDRDENGRMRLSTSKLWDMIKKFDLLHCGPHFDSTAS
;
A
#
# COMPACT_ATOMS: atom_id res chain seq x y z
N MET A 1 55.90 81.97 -17.81
CA MET A 1 54.77 81.90 -18.74
C MET A 1 55.05 80.75 -19.69
N VAL A 2 54.28 79.71 -19.93
CA VAL A 2 52.96 79.12 -19.56
C VAL A 2 53.12 77.68 -20.11
N GLY A 3 52.61 76.58 -19.59
CA GLY A 3 51.71 76.29 -18.50
C GLY A 3 51.69 74.77 -18.30
N SER A 4 51.37 74.37 -17.08
CA SER A 4 51.08 73.01 -16.66
C SER A 4 49.94 72.39 -17.48
N ASN A 5 50.06 71.11 -17.84
CA ASN A 5 48.88 70.31 -18.14
C ASN A 5 48.99 68.95 -17.42
N SER A 6 48.23 68.87 -16.34
CA SER A 6 48.07 67.74 -15.43
C SER A 6 47.12 66.71 -16.05
N ASN A 7 47.67 65.60 -16.55
CA ASN A 7 46.85 64.45 -16.93
C ASN A 7 46.54 63.60 -15.70
N GLN A 8 45.28 63.70 -15.26
CA GLN A 8 44.70 62.91 -14.19
C GLN A 8 44.61 61.43 -14.60
N HIS A 9 45.50 60.58 -14.07
CA HIS A 9 45.23 59.15 -13.98
C HIS A 9 44.36 58.89 -12.75
N ARG A 10 43.04 59.02 -12.91
CA ARG A 10 42.06 58.38 -12.02
C ARG A 10 42.30 56.87 -12.06
N ARG A 11 43.10 56.36 -11.12
CA ARG A 11 43.13 54.93 -10.79
C ARG A 11 41.75 54.56 -10.23
N ARG A 12 40.83 54.17 -11.12
CA ARG A 12 39.64 53.39 -10.73
C ARG A 12 40.18 52.11 -10.08
N ARG A 13 40.18 52.04 -8.74
CA ARG A 13 40.34 50.78 -8.02
C ARG A 13 39.14 49.91 -8.38
N SER A 14 39.29 49.07 -9.40
CA SER A 14 38.32 48.03 -9.70
C SER A 14 38.36 47.05 -8.53
N PHE A 15 37.31 47.05 -7.69
CA PHE A 15 37.04 45.98 -6.76
C PHE A 15 36.67 44.73 -7.58
N ASN A 16 37.67 44.09 -8.17
CA ASN A 16 37.46 42.84 -8.87
C ASN A 16 37.12 41.78 -7.82
N LYS A 17 35.87 41.31 -7.85
CA LYS A 17 35.46 40.14 -7.08
C LYS A 17 36.42 39.00 -7.43
N PRO A 18 36.96 38.28 -6.44
CA PRO A 18 37.94 37.26 -6.74
C PRO A 18 37.30 36.15 -7.59
N SER A 19 38.02 35.61 -8.56
CA SER A 19 37.49 34.64 -9.53
C SER A 19 36.89 33.40 -8.86
N TRP A 20 37.49 32.94 -7.75
CA TRP A 20 36.98 31.81 -6.97
C TRP A 20 35.56 32.05 -6.43
N LEU A 21 35.21 33.29 -6.06
CA LEU A 21 33.88 33.65 -5.57
C LEU A 21 32.84 33.61 -6.71
N LEU A 22 33.24 34.03 -7.90
CA LEU A 22 32.36 34.00 -9.07
C LEU A 22 32.11 32.57 -9.56
N CYS A 23 33.16 31.72 -9.55
CA CYS A 23 33.01 30.30 -9.89
C CYS A 23 32.11 29.57 -8.89
N THR A 24 32.34 29.74 -7.58
CA THR A 24 31.51 29.06 -6.57
C THR A 24 30.04 29.50 -6.63
N ILE A 25 29.77 30.78 -6.87
CA ILE A 25 28.39 31.28 -7.05
C ILE A 25 27.77 30.69 -8.32
N ALA A 26 28.52 30.60 -9.43
CA ALA A 26 28.03 30.00 -10.67
C ALA A 26 27.73 28.50 -10.51
N ASP A 27 28.60 27.76 -9.83
CA ASP A 27 28.42 26.32 -9.56
C ASP A 27 27.22 26.06 -8.62
N LEU A 28 26.96 26.96 -7.66
CA LEU A 28 25.77 26.89 -6.81
C LEU A 28 24.49 27.17 -7.60
N ASP A 29 24.51 28.20 -8.45
CA ASP A 29 23.39 28.57 -9.31
C ASP A 29 23.06 27.47 -10.33
N GLU A 30 24.06 26.83 -10.92
CA GLU A 30 23.86 25.69 -11.82
C GLU A 30 23.19 24.51 -11.09
N ARG A 31 23.67 24.17 -9.89
CA ARG A 31 23.10 23.08 -9.07
C ARG A 31 21.64 23.34 -8.69
N VAL A 32 21.29 24.56 -8.29
CA VAL A 32 19.91 24.95 -8.01
C VAL A 32 19.04 24.88 -9.28
N LYS A 33 19.55 25.33 -10.43
CA LYS A 33 18.85 25.27 -11.72
C LYS A 33 18.62 23.83 -12.20
N THR A 34 19.59 22.94 -12.03
CA THR A 34 19.44 21.54 -12.44
C THR A 34 18.36 20.83 -11.62
N LEU A 35 18.26 21.09 -10.31
CA LEU A 35 17.18 20.52 -9.47
C LEU A 35 15.82 21.10 -9.82
N THR A 36 15.73 22.42 -10.02
CA THR A 36 14.48 23.10 -10.41
C THR A 36 13.97 22.58 -11.76
N ARG A 37 14.87 22.33 -12.72
CA ARG A 37 14.53 21.73 -14.02
C ARG A 37 14.08 20.27 -13.91
N LYS A 38 14.66 19.50 -12.97
CA LYS A 38 14.20 18.12 -12.68
C LYS A 38 12.77 18.11 -12.12
N LYS A 39 12.42 19.11 -11.32
CA LYS A 39 11.08 19.30 -10.75
C LYS A 39 10.03 19.64 -11.82
N THR A 40 10.30 20.63 -12.68
CA THR A 40 9.35 21.07 -13.73
C THR A 40 9.12 20.01 -14.80
N ARG A 41 10.11 19.14 -15.07
CA ARG A 41 9.96 18.04 -16.05
C ARG A 41 9.02 16.92 -15.59
N LYS A 42 8.78 16.79 -14.28
CA LYS A 42 7.86 15.80 -13.68
C LYS A 42 6.44 16.31 -13.47
N GLU A 43 6.16 17.57 -13.81
CA GLU A 43 4.85 18.21 -13.60
C GLU A 43 3.76 17.74 -14.58
N ASN A 44 4.04 16.71 -15.39
CA ASN A 44 3.04 16.02 -16.20
C ASN A 44 2.49 14.80 -15.45
N SER A 45 1.52 15.07 -14.55
CA SER A 45 0.68 14.17 -13.72
C SER A 45 1.17 13.94 -12.27
N PRO A 46 0.27 13.85 -11.25
CA PRO A 46 -1.21 13.77 -11.26
C PRO A 46 -1.90 14.93 -10.46
N ASP A 47 -3.06 15.40 -10.92
CA ASP A 47 -3.89 16.44 -10.23
C ASP A 47 -4.46 16.04 -8.86
N SER A 48 -4.15 14.83 -8.37
CA SER A 48 -4.62 14.31 -7.07
C SER A 48 -3.71 14.72 -5.91
N PHE A 49 -4.31 15.07 -4.77
CA PHE A 49 -3.61 15.37 -3.52
C PHE A 49 -2.65 14.25 -3.09
N ALA A 50 -3.09 12.99 -3.18
CA ALA A 50 -2.26 11.83 -2.85
C ALA A 50 -1.04 11.70 -3.76
N GLY A 51 -1.20 12.04 -5.05
CA GLY A 51 -0.11 12.09 -6.03
C GLY A 51 0.94 13.14 -5.67
N ARG A 52 0.49 14.35 -5.33
CA ARG A 52 1.38 15.43 -4.87
C ARG A 52 2.12 15.06 -3.58
N ALA A 53 1.44 14.46 -2.61
CA ALA A 53 2.05 14.01 -1.36
C ALA A 53 3.11 12.93 -1.62
N ASN A 54 2.79 11.91 -2.41
CA ASN A 54 3.72 10.82 -2.72
C ASN A 54 4.98 11.33 -3.45
N SER A 55 4.80 12.19 -4.46
CA SER A 55 5.94 12.82 -5.16
C SER A 55 6.79 13.67 -4.22
N TYR A 56 6.19 14.43 -3.31
CA TYR A 56 6.93 15.22 -2.32
C TYR A 56 7.79 14.34 -1.41
N TYR A 57 7.23 13.25 -0.85
CA TYR A 57 8.00 12.39 0.06
C TYR A 57 9.11 11.61 -0.65
N HIS A 58 8.93 11.26 -1.93
CA HIS A 58 10.00 10.67 -2.75
C HIS A 58 11.12 11.67 -3.10
N GLU A 59 10.79 12.97 -3.23
CA GLU A 59 11.73 14.02 -3.65
C GLU A 59 12.39 14.76 -2.47
N ARG A 60 11.84 14.60 -1.27
CA ARG A 60 12.37 15.13 -0.02
C ARG A 60 13.86 14.82 0.22
N PRO A 61 14.39 13.60 0.03
CA PRO A 61 15.81 13.33 0.28
C PRO A 61 16.73 14.16 -0.63
N GLN A 62 16.42 14.31 -1.92
CA GLN A 62 17.27 15.09 -2.83
C GLN A 62 17.20 16.60 -2.54
N LEU A 63 16.07 17.07 -2.00
CA LEU A 63 15.94 18.46 -1.56
C LEU A 63 16.75 18.74 -0.29
N LEU A 64 16.75 17.80 0.67
CA LEU A 64 17.55 17.89 1.89
C LEU A 64 19.05 17.84 1.59
N GLU A 65 19.47 16.97 0.67
CA GLU A 65 20.85 16.89 0.19
C GLU A 65 21.31 18.22 -0.42
N LEU A 66 20.50 18.82 -1.32
CA LEU A 66 20.80 20.14 -1.87
C LEU A 66 20.90 21.21 -0.79
N LEU A 67 19.98 21.23 0.18
CA LEU A 67 20.00 22.23 1.26
C LEU A 67 21.27 22.12 2.10
N ASN A 68 21.67 20.89 2.43
CA ASN A 68 22.91 20.62 3.14
C ASN A 68 24.14 21.07 2.33
N ASP A 69 24.17 20.78 1.03
CA ASP A 69 25.26 21.20 0.15
C ASP A 69 25.36 22.72 0.02
N LEU A 70 24.22 23.42 -0.09
CA LEU A 70 24.15 24.88 -0.10
C LEU A 70 24.66 25.47 1.21
N TYR A 71 24.24 24.90 2.34
CA TYR A 71 24.67 25.31 3.67
C TYR A 71 26.19 25.13 3.85
N ASN A 72 26.74 23.96 3.50
CA ASN A 72 28.16 23.68 3.59
C ASN A 72 28.98 24.58 2.63
N SER A 73 28.47 24.83 1.43
CA SER A 73 29.11 25.74 0.48
C SER A 73 29.11 27.18 0.98
N TYR A 74 28.02 27.63 1.61
CA TYR A 74 27.94 28.94 2.24
C TYR A 74 28.93 29.08 3.40
N LEU A 75 29.01 28.07 4.29
CA LEU A 75 30.00 28.05 5.37
C LEU A 75 31.43 28.12 4.84
N SER A 76 31.76 27.31 3.82
CA SER A 76 33.07 27.34 3.18
C SER A 76 33.38 28.71 2.53
N LEU A 77 32.37 29.34 1.93
CA LEU A 77 32.49 30.67 1.35
C LEU A 77 32.75 31.73 2.42
N ALA A 78 32.00 31.69 3.52
CA ALA A 78 32.15 32.59 4.66
C ALA A 78 33.53 32.45 5.30
N ASP A 79 33.99 31.21 5.54
CA ASP A 79 35.31 30.93 6.08
C ASP A 79 36.44 31.45 5.18
N ARG A 80 36.39 31.15 3.87
CA ARG A 80 37.36 31.71 2.90
C ARG A 80 37.31 33.23 2.81
N TYR A 81 36.14 33.84 2.96
CA TYR A 81 36.00 35.30 2.99
C TYR A 81 36.65 35.89 4.24
N CYS A 82 36.41 35.30 5.41
CA CYS A 82 37.07 35.67 6.67
C CYS A 82 38.60 35.52 6.57
N GLN A 83 39.09 34.42 6.00
CA GLN A 83 40.53 34.21 5.75
C GLN A 83 41.10 35.24 4.75
N ALA A 84 40.36 35.60 3.71
CA ALA A 84 40.77 36.63 2.75
C ALA A 84 40.82 38.04 3.38
N LEU A 85 39.97 38.33 4.37
CA LEU A 85 40.04 39.57 5.15
C LEU A 85 41.22 39.56 6.13
N ALA A 86 41.43 38.46 6.85
CA ALA A 86 42.55 38.29 7.77
C ALA A 86 43.91 38.39 7.05
N THR A 87 44.06 37.76 5.89
CA THR A 87 45.29 37.83 5.08
C THR A 87 45.56 39.23 4.50
N LYS A 88 44.52 40.04 4.24
CA LYS A 88 44.68 41.47 3.88
C LYS A 88 45.20 42.28 5.06
N GLN A 89 44.65 42.08 6.26
CA GLN A 89 45.15 42.74 7.47
C GLN A 89 46.59 42.32 7.80
N HIS A 90 46.95 41.05 7.59
CA HIS A 90 48.33 40.58 7.70
C HIS A 90 49.27 41.04 6.58
N ARG A 91 48.77 41.64 5.49
CA ARG A 91 49.64 42.29 4.48
C ARG A 91 49.87 43.76 4.79
N ASP A 92 48.89 44.46 5.35
CA ASP A 92 49.07 45.84 5.82
C ASP A 92 49.86 45.93 7.15
N SER A 93 49.91 44.84 7.93
CA SER A 93 50.68 44.74 9.17
C SER A 93 52.15 44.28 9.02
N ARG A 94 52.64 43.99 7.79
CA ARG A 94 54.02 43.51 7.56
C ARG A 94 55.06 44.64 7.44
N CYS A 95 54.97 45.61 8.35
CA CYS A 95 56.09 46.47 8.76
C CYS A 95 56.21 46.45 10.28
N SER A 96 56.22 45.26 10.90
CA SER A 96 56.83 45.08 12.21
C SER A 96 57.25 43.61 12.39
N SER A 97 58.38 43.46 13.06
CA SER A 97 59.34 42.35 13.14
C SER A 97 58.84 41.02 13.78
N PRO A 98 59.64 39.94 13.75
CA PRO A 98 59.18 38.56 13.98
C PRO A 98 59.45 37.99 15.40
N LEU A 99 58.64 36.96 15.71
CA LEU A 99 58.86 35.79 16.62
C LEU A 99 58.67 36.01 18.15
N PRO A 100 58.35 34.95 18.96
CA PRO A 100 58.67 33.53 18.71
C PRO A 100 57.59 32.45 18.94
N ASN A 101 57.87 31.32 18.31
CA ASN A 101 57.29 29.99 18.53
C ASN A 101 57.37 29.55 20.00
N LEU A 102 56.27 29.02 20.53
CA LEU A 102 56.28 28.12 21.68
C LEU A 102 55.78 26.75 21.22
N LYS A 103 56.73 25.81 21.15
CA LYS A 103 56.48 24.38 21.13
C LYS A 103 55.97 23.99 22.52
N ILE A 104 54.80 23.36 22.58
CA ILE A 104 54.43 22.48 23.69
C ILE A 104 54.05 21.17 23.03
N ASP A 105 54.86 20.15 23.30
CA ASP A 105 54.56 18.77 22.94
C ASP A 105 54.64 17.92 24.21
N GLN A 106 53.90 16.81 24.16
CA GLN A 106 53.86 15.66 25.07
C GLN A 106 52.84 15.65 26.22
N ASN A 107 51.75 14.96 25.90
CA ASN A 107 51.41 13.65 26.47
C ASN A 107 50.54 13.63 27.73
N ILE A 108 49.22 13.70 27.52
CA ILE A 108 48.20 13.11 28.40
C ILE A 108 47.20 12.39 27.50
N GLN A 109 47.21 11.06 27.55
CA GLN A 109 46.12 10.19 27.08
C GLN A 109 44.84 10.51 27.84
N PRO A 110 43.67 10.49 27.18
CA PRO A 110 42.57 9.78 27.81
C PRO A 110 41.75 8.91 26.85
N ASP A 111 41.26 7.86 27.48
CA ASP A 111 40.36 6.80 27.07
C ASP A 111 39.02 7.29 26.47
N GLU A 112 38.44 6.42 25.66
CA GLU A 112 37.18 6.53 24.91
C GLU A 112 35.96 6.78 25.82
N GLY A 113 35.14 7.78 25.47
CA GLY A 113 33.87 8.10 26.13
C GLY A 113 33.20 9.37 25.57
N ASP A 114 32.24 9.15 24.67
CA ASP A 114 31.35 10.03 23.88
C ASP A 114 30.55 11.12 24.69
N PRO A 115 29.92 12.16 24.06
CA PRO A 115 30.15 13.58 24.38
C PRO A 115 28.82 14.38 24.56
N GLY A 116 28.94 15.71 24.71
CA GLY A 116 27.84 16.68 24.52
C GLY A 116 27.15 17.13 25.81
N GLU A 117 26.96 18.41 26.13
CA GLU A 117 27.14 19.67 25.42
C GLU A 117 27.41 20.74 26.50
N VAL A 118 28.54 21.45 26.45
CA VAL A 118 28.67 22.79 27.04
C VAL A 118 29.67 23.57 26.21
N ILE A 119 29.20 24.37 25.25
CA ILE A 119 29.90 25.57 24.81
C ILE A 119 28.85 26.64 24.50
N ASP A 120 28.39 27.32 25.55
CA ASP A 120 27.93 28.70 25.40
C ASP A 120 29.13 29.51 24.90
N SER A 121 29.00 30.04 23.68
CA SER A 121 30.01 30.87 23.06
C SER A 121 30.17 32.20 23.82
N PRO A 122 31.40 32.75 23.88
CA PRO A 122 31.72 33.89 24.73
C PRO A 122 31.06 35.16 24.21
N ASN A 123 30.36 35.83 25.11
CA ASN A 123 29.92 37.21 25.01
C ASN A 123 31.14 38.08 24.62
N ALA A 124 31.20 38.50 23.35
CA ALA A 124 32.15 39.50 22.89
C ALA A 124 31.69 40.86 23.41
N GLU A 125 31.87 41.11 24.71
CA GLU A 125 31.89 42.46 25.25
C GLU A 125 33.06 43.21 24.61
N SER A 126 32.76 43.90 23.52
CA SER A 126 33.62 44.94 22.98
C SER A 126 33.68 46.05 24.02
N SER A 127 34.67 45.95 24.92
CA SER A 127 35.05 47.03 25.83
C SER A 127 35.57 48.20 25.00
N LEU A 128 34.66 49.10 24.60
CA LEU A 128 35.01 50.45 24.18
C LEU A 128 35.56 51.16 25.40
N SER A 129 36.88 51.29 25.49
CA SER A 129 37.51 52.19 26.44
C SER A 129 37.08 53.62 26.11
N PHE A 130 36.13 54.15 26.86
CA PHE A 130 35.88 55.58 26.90
C PHE A 130 37.13 56.25 27.47
N GLN A 131 38.00 56.74 26.58
CA GLN A 131 38.99 57.72 26.97
C GLN A 131 38.24 59.02 27.25
N SER A 132 38.05 59.30 28.54
CA SER A 132 37.55 60.59 29.03
C SER A 132 38.34 61.71 28.35
N PRO A 133 37.69 62.73 27.74
CA PRO A 133 38.43 63.86 27.23
C PRO A 133 39.14 64.52 28.41
N VAL A 134 40.46 64.58 28.32
CA VAL A 134 41.32 65.31 29.23
C VAL A 134 40.68 66.67 29.51
N ALA A 135 40.36 66.93 30.78
CA ALA A 135 39.95 68.23 31.25
C ALA A 135 41.11 69.21 31.06
N VAL A 136 41.15 69.87 29.91
CA VAL A 136 41.95 71.08 29.71
C VAL A 136 41.22 72.16 30.48
N VAL A 137 41.76 72.52 31.65
CA VAL A 137 41.35 73.69 32.43
C VAL A 137 41.48 74.93 31.55
N PRO A 138 40.40 75.65 31.22
CA PRO A 138 40.51 76.98 30.65
C PRO A 138 40.72 77.97 31.78
N GLN A 139 41.82 78.70 31.75
CA GLN A 139 41.99 79.87 32.60
C GLN A 139 40.86 80.86 32.37
N ALA A 140 40.43 81.48 33.47
CA ALA A 140 39.31 82.40 33.53
C ALA A 140 39.47 83.59 32.57
N SER A 141 38.47 83.78 31.70
CA SER A 141 37.98 85.11 31.31
C SER A 141 36.47 85.06 31.26
N GLU A 142 35.85 85.76 32.21
CA GLU A 142 34.41 85.90 32.35
C GLU A 142 33.77 86.52 31.10
N LYS A 143 33.01 85.69 30.39
CA LYS A 143 31.60 85.91 30.03
C LYS A 143 31.09 84.55 29.60
N MET A 144 30.53 83.79 30.54
CA MET A 144 29.70 82.65 30.17
C MET A 144 28.49 83.25 29.47
N ASN A 145 28.56 83.30 28.14
CA ASN A 145 27.50 83.86 27.32
C ASN A 145 26.23 83.09 27.65
N ALA A 146 25.20 83.78 28.15
CA ALA A 146 23.90 83.20 28.43
C ALA A 146 23.37 82.42 27.21
N ASP A 147 23.72 82.87 26.00
CA ASP A 147 23.44 82.23 24.72
C ASP A 147 24.06 80.82 24.59
N MET A 148 25.24 80.58 25.18
CA MET A 148 25.87 79.26 25.14
C MET A 148 25.18 78.27 26.08
N ILE A 149 24.75 78.75 27.25
CA ILE A 149 23.94 77.95 28.19
C ILE A 149 22.57 77.63 27.56
N PHE A 150 21.95 78.63 26.92
CA PHE A 150 20.69 78.44 26.24
C PHE A 150 20.80 77.48 25.06
N ALA A 151 21.87 77.59 24.25
CA ALA A 151 22.14 76.65 23.16
C ALA A 151 22.35 75.22 23.67
N ASP A 152 23.09 75.03 24.77
CA ASP A 152 23.29 73.72 25.39
C ASP A 152 21.97 73.15 25.91
N LEU A 153 21.14 73.96 26.58
CA LEU A 153 19.81 73.53 27.04
C LEU A 153 18.89 73.12 25.88
N VAL A 154 18.89 73.88 24.78
CA VAL A 154 18.12 73.55 23.57
C VAL A 154 18.65 72.27 22.92
N MET A 155 19.97 72.09 22.81
CA MET A 155 20.54 70.84 22.32
C MET A 155 20.13 69.66 23.20
N LYS A 156 20.18 69.80 24.53
CA LYS A 156 19.77 68.76 25.47
C LYS A 156 18.28 68.41 25.37
N MET A 157 17.41 69.39 25.15
CA MET A 157 15.98 69.15 24.91
C MET A 157 15.75 68.38 23.60
N VAL A 158 16.43 68.76 22.52
CA VAL A 158 16.32 68.04 21.23
C VAL A 158 16.89 66.62 21.33
N GLU A 159 18.03 66.44 22.02
CA GLU A 159 18.60 65.12 22.30
C GLU A 159 17.61 64.24 23.09
N TYR A 160 16.96 64.80 24.11
CA TYR A 160 15.93 64.12 24.89
C TYR A 160 14.75 63.69 24.01
N ASP A 161 14.23 64.57 23.16
CA ASP A 161 13.12 64.27 22.25
C ASP A 161 13.49 63.18 21.23
N ILE A 162 14.72 63.20 20.70
CA ILE A 162 15.23 62.15 19.80
C ILE A 162 15.26 60.80 20.51
N VAL A 163 15.87 60.74 21.70
CA VAL A 163 15.98 59.50 22.48
C VAL A 163 14.60 58.98 22.88
N LEU A 164 13.68 59.87 23.26
CA LEU A 164 12.31 59.50 23.62
C LEU A 164 11.55 58.91 22.42
N ASN A 165 11.71 59.50 21.24
CA ASN A 165 11.10 58.97 20.01
C ASN A 165 11.70 57.61 19.62
N GLU A 166 13.03 57.45 19.71
CA GLU A 166 13.71 56.17 19.48
C GLU A 166 13.22 55.08 20.44
N LEU A 167 13.06 55.42 21.73
CA LEU A 167 12.52 54.51 22.73
C LEU A 167 11.11 54.05 22.38
N ASN A 168 10.22 54.96 22.00
CA ASN A 168 8.84 54.64 21.63
C ASN A 168 8.78 53.76 20.35
N VAL A 169 9.65 54.01 19.37
CA VAL A 169 9.77 53.17 18.17
C VAL A 169 10.26 51.76 18.53
N VAL A 170 11.20 51.62 19.47
CA VAL A 170 11.66 50.30 19.94
C VAL A 170 10.58 49.58 20.73
N GLU A 171 9.84 50.28 21.60
CA GLU A 171 8.76 49.72 22.41
C GLU A 171 7.61 49.19 21.54
N THR A 172 7.20 49.95 20.52
CA THR A 172 6.18 49.49 19.56
C THR A 172 6.63 48.26 18.78
N ARG A 173 7.87 48.26 18.25
CA ARG A 173 8.45 47.08 17.57
C ARG A 173 8.57 45.86 18.49
N TRP A 174 8.94 46.08 19.76
CA TRP A 174 9.01 45.03 20.76
C TRP A 174 7.62 44.44 21.03
N GLY A 175 6.59 45.28 21.19
CA GLY A 175 5.21 44.83 21.36
C GLY A 175 4.70 44.01 20.17
N GLU A 176 4.99 44.44 18.94
CA GLU A 176 4.67 43.68 17.73
C GLU A 176 5.40 42.33 17.67
N SER A 177 6.69 42.31 18.00
CA SER A 177 7.50 41.09 18.05
C SER A 177 6.99 40.10 19.11
N SER A 178 6.66 40.61 20.30
CA SER A 178 6.08 39.82 21.40
C SER A 178 4.75 39.20 20.99
N ARG A 179 3.86 39.97 20.37
CA ARG A 179 2.58 39.44 19.86
C ARG A 179 2.77 38.39 18.77
N LYS A 180 3.77 38.57 17.88
CA LYS A 180 4.11 37.59 16.86
C LYS A 180 4.62 36.28 17.47
N MET A 181 5.48 36.37 18.48
CA MET A 181 5.99 35.22 19.22
C MET A 181 4.86 34.45 19.92
N GLU A 182 3.92 35.15 20.57
CA GLU A 182 2.74 34.56 21.22
C GLU A 182 1.86 33.82 20.19
N LEU A 183 1.59 34.43 19.03
CA LEU A 183 0.83 33.79 17.95
C LEU A 183 1.53 32.54 17.39
N GLN A 184 2.85 32.59 17.24
CA GLN A 184 3.64 31.44 16.79
C GLN A 184 3.59 30.29 17.80
N LYS A 185 3.64 30.61 19.11
CA LYS A 185 3.48 29.62 20.18
C LYS A 185 2.09 28.97 20.14
N ASN A 186 1.03 29.77 20.06
CA ASN A 186 -0.35 29.26 19.97
C ASN A 186 -0.57 28.36 18.75
N LEU A 187 0.02 28.73 17.59
CA LEU A 187 -0.03 27.89 16.40
C LEU A 187 0.68 26.54 16.63
N LEU A 188 1.82 26.56 17.29
CA LEU A 188 2.56 25.35 17.63
C LEU A 188 1.74 24.44 18.55
N ASP A 189 1.10 25.00 19.59
CA ASP A 189 0.24 24.26 20.52
C ASP A 189 -0.94 23.58 19.80
N VAL A 190 -1.59 24.30 18.85
CA VAL A 190 -2.66 23.73 18.02
C VAL A 190 -2.14 22.58 17.17
N LEU A 191 -1.02 22.78 16.46
CA LEU A 191 -0.43 21.73 15.62
C LEU A 191 0.00 20.50 16.44
N GLU A 192 0.50 20.70 17.66
CA GLU A 192 0.86 19.61 18.56
C GLU A 192 -0.38 18.85 19.05
N SER A 193 -1.48 19.56 19.34
CA SER A 193 -2.76 18.93 19.68
C SER A 193 -3.34 18.12 18.52
N GLU A 194 -3.30 18.64 17.29
CA GLU A 194 -3.74 17.92 16.09
C GLU A 194 -2.89 16.67 15.85
N ARG A 195 -1.55 16.80 16.00
CA ARG A 195 -0.64 15.65 15.91
C ARG A 195 -1.01 14.57 16.91
N LEU A 196 -1.33 14.94 18.15
CA LEU A 196 -1.69 13.98 19.20
C LEU A 196 -3.01 13.26 18.90
N ILE A 197 -4.02 14.00 18.42
CA ILE A 197 -5.31 13.44 17.99
C ILE A 197 -5.09 12.44 16.86
N LEU A 198 -4.36 12.83 15.81
CA LEU A 198 -4.07 11.95 14.67
C LEU A 198 -3.30 10.69 15.07
N LEU A 199 -2.38 10.81 16.04
CA LEU A 199 -1.62 9.67 16.55
C LEU A 199 -2.53 8.69 17.30
N ASN A 200 -3.48 9.19 18.10
CA ASN A 200 -4.48 8.38 18.79
C ASN A 200 -5.46 7.71 17.81
N ASP A 201 -5.93 8.43 16.80
CA ASP A 201 -6.81 7.88 15.77
C ASP A 201 -6.10 6.77 14.97
N ASN A 202 -4.83 6.98 14.62
CA ASN A 202 -4.02 5.95 13.96
C ASN A 202 -3.84 4.71 14.83
N ALA A 203 -3.61 4.86 16.15
CA ALA A 203 -3.53 3.73 17.06
C ALA A 203 -4.86 2.96 17.10
N THR A 204 -5.99 3.68 17.20
CA THR A 204 -7.34 3.10 17.20
C THR A 204 -7.64 2.36 15.90
N LEU A 205 -7.31 2.95 14.75
CA LEU A 205 -7.44 2.30 13.45
C LEU A 205 -6.55 1.07 13.36
N GLY A 206 -5.32 1.12 13.89
CA GLY A 206 -4.44 -0.03 14.01
C GLY A 206 -5.11 -1.20 14.72
N TYR A 207 -5.68 -0.98 15.90
CA TYR A 207 -6.41 -2.02 16.63
C TYR A 207 -7.60 -2.58 15.85
N ARG A 208 -8.37 -1.72 15.18
CA ARG A 208 -9.50 -2.15 14.35
C ARG A 208 -9.07 -3.01 13.17
N VAL A 209 -7.98 -2.64 12.51
CA VAL A 209 -7.39 -3.43 11.42
C VAL A 209 -6.95 -4.80 11.95
N THR A 210 -6.25 -4.86 13.07
CA THR A 210 -5.82 -6.14 13.64
C THR A 210 -7.00 -7.05 14.01
N VAL A 211 -8.09 -6.49 14.53
CA VAL A 211 -9.30 -7.28 14.85
C VAL A 211 -9.93 -7.84 13.58
N LEU A 212 -10.11 -7.00 12.55
CA LEU A 212 -10.68 -7.44 11.27
C LEU A 212 -9.80 -8.46 10.55
N GLU A 213 -8.47 -8.36 10.67
CA GLU A 213 -7.54 -9.34 10.13
C GLU A 213 -7.70 -10.71 10.79
N GLU A 214 -7.84 -10.77 12.12
CA GLU A 214 -8.08 -12.02 12.84
C GLU A 214 -9.45 -12.64 12.51
N GLU A 215 -10.50 -11.82 12.42
CA GLU A 215 -11.83 -12.28 11.97
C GLU A 215 -11.78 -12.84 10.54
N ASN A 216 -11.07 -12.17 9.62
CA ASN A 216 -10.89 -12.66 8.25
C ASN A 216 -10.11 -13.98 8.19
N LYS A 217 -9.09 -14.16 9.02
CA LYS A 217 -8.39 -15.46 9.15
C LYS A 217 -9.35 -16.55 9.62
N GLY A 218 -10.20 -16.24 10.60
CA GLY A 218 -11.27 -17.11 11.08
C GLY A 218 -12.22 -17.53 9.95
N LEU A 219 -12.81 -16.56 9.26
CA LEU A 219 -13.72 -16.79 8.13
C LEU A 219 -13.07 -17.58 6.98
N ALA A 220 -11.80 -17.33 6.68
CA ALA A 220 -11.07 -18.09 5.68
C ALA A 220 -10.95 -19.57 6.07
N SER A 221 -10.66 -19.85 7.35
CA SER A 221 -10.58 -21.22 7.86
C SER A 221 -11.94 -21.94 7.84
N GLU A 222 -13.02 -21.26 8.21
CA GLU A 222 -14.38 -21.78 8.17
C GLU A 222 -14.85 -22.07 6.73
N SER A 223 -14.59 -21.14 5.80
CA SER A 223 -14.88 -21.31 4.38
C SER A 223 -14.18 -22.54 3.81
N LEU A 224 -12.90 -22.73 4.17
CA LEU A 224 -12.12 -23.88 3.74
C LEU A 224 -12.68 -25.18 4.32
N PHE A 225 -13.03 -25.20 5.61
CA PHE A 225 -13.69 -26.34 6.23
C PHE A 225 -15.01 -26.71 5.53
N LEU A 226 -15.86 -25.72 5.27
CA LEU A 226 -17.13 -25.94 4.60
C LEU A 226 -16.93 -26.46 3.17
N LYS A 227 -15.95 -25.93 2.44
CA LYS A 227 -15.57 -26.42 1.11
C LYS A 227 -15.15 -27.90 1.15
N ARG A 228 -14.35 -28.31 2.15
CA ARG A 228 -13.97 -29.72 2.33
C ARG A 228 -15.20 -30.59 2.61
N LYS A 229 -16.10 -30.15 3.49
CA LYS A 229 -17.34 -30.89 3.83
C LYS A 229 -18.29 -31.00 2.64
N ALA A 230 -18.46 -29.95 1.86
CA ALA A 230 -19.23 -29.99 0.62
C ALA A 230 -18.64 -30.98 -0.39
N ALA A 231 -17.30 -31.03 -0.52
CA ALA A 231 -16.63 -31.98 -1.39
C ALA A 231 -16.79 -33.44 -0.91
N GLU A 232 -16.73 -33.69 0.40
CA GLU A 232 -17.04 -35.01 0.99
C GLU A 232 -18.48 -35.44 0.67
N LEU A 233 -19.45 -34.56 0.90
CA LEU A 233 -20.85 -34.81 0.60
C LEU A 233 -21.06 -35.12 -0.89
N ALA A 234 -20.42 -34.36 -1.79
CA ALA A 234 -20.51 -34.59 -3.23
C ALA A 234 -20.00 -36.00 -3.61
N ARG A 235 -18.89 -36.45 -3.01
CA ARG A 235 -18.37 -37.81 -3.22
C ARG A 235 -19.35 -38.87 -2.72
N CYS A 236 -19.94 -38.69 -1.54
CA CYS A 236 -20.96 -39.62 -1.01
C CYS A 236 -22.16 -39.74 -1.95
N VAL A 237 -22.66 -38.61 -2.48
CA VAL A 237 -23.80 -38.60 -3.41
C VAL A 237 -23.47 -39.32 -4.72
N LEU A 238 -22.27 -39.11 -5.27
CA LEU A 238 -21.84 -39.81 -6.48
C LEU A 238 -21.73 -41.31 -6.26
N LYS A 239 -21.14 -41.73 -5.14
CA LYS A 239 -21.06 -43.14 -4.77
C LYS A 239 -22.45 -43.77 -4.63
N ALA A 240 -23.38 -43.12 -3.94
CA ALA A 240 -24.74 -43.61 -3.77
C ALA A 240 -25.49 -43.78 -5.11
N ARG A 241 -25.26 -42.90 -6.09
CA ARG A 241 -25.82 -43.04 -7.44
C ARG A 241 -25.27 -44.25 -8.16
N GLU A 242 -23.97 -44.47 -8.06
CA GLU A 242 -23.31 -45.62 -8.68
C GLU A 242 -23.76 -46.94 -8.04
N ASP A 243 -23.80 -47.00 -6.71
CA ASP A 243 -24.31 -48.15 -5.96
C ASP A 243 -25.75 -48.49 -6.36
N HIS A 244 -26.61 -47.46 -6.52
CA HIS A 244 -27.98 -47.66 -7.01
C HIS A 244 -28.01 -48.22 -8.44
N ARG A 245 -27.16 -47.71 -9.34
CA ARG A 245 -27.05 -48.20 -10.72
C ARG A 245 -26.60 -49.66 -10.76
N VAL A 246 -25.59 -50.01 -9.97
CA VAL A 246 -25.08 -51.39 -9.84
C VAL A 246 -26.20 -52.31 -9.35
N CYS A 247 -26.92 -51.92 -8.29
CA CYS A 247 -28.04 -52.70 -7.76
C CYS A 247 -29.13 -52.98 -8.82
N MET A 248 -29.53 -51.96 -9.59
CA MET A 248 -30.52 -52.11 -10.65
C MET A 248 -30.05 -53.05 -11.77
N LEU A 249 -28.78 -52.98 -12.15
CA LEU A 249 -28.20 -53.86 -13.16
C LEU A 249 -28.05 -55.29 -12.65
N SER A 250 -27.60 -55.50 -11.42
CA SER A 250 -27.52 -56.82 -10.78
C SER A 250 -28.88 -57.52 -10.81
N ARG A 251 -29.94 -56.81 -10.42
CA ARG A 251 -31.31 -57.36 -10.45
C ARG A 251 -31.75 -57.73 -11.87
N LYS A 252 -31.40 -56.91 -12.87
CA LYS A 252 -31.71 -57.22 -14.27
C LYS A 252 -30.94 -58.44 -14.78
N ILE A 253 -29.70 -58.63 -14.36
CA ILE A 253 -28.89 -59.80 -14.68
C ILE A 253 -29.53 -61.05 -14.07
N GLU A 254 -29.93 -61.00 -12.80
CA GLU A 254 -30.63 -62.10 -12.12
C GLU A 254 -31.92 -62.50 -12.86
N ASP A 255 -32.75 -61.52 -13.23
CA ASP A 255 -33.97 -61.75 -14.00
C ASP A 255 -33.69 -62.42 -15.36
N LEU A 256 -32.66 -61.95 -16.08
CA LEU A 256 -32.26 -62.52 -17.37
C LEU A 256 -31.69 -63.93 -17.22
N GLN A 257 -30.89 -64.18 -16.19
CA GLN A 257 -30.38 -65.52 -15.86
C GLN A 257 -31.53 -66.50 -15.57
N GLY A 258 -32.54 -66.06 -14.81
CA GLY A 258 -33.75 -66.86 -14.58
C GLY A 258 -34.51 -67.19 -15.86
N GLN A 259 -34.61 -66.24 -16.80
CA GLN A 259 -35.23 -66.48 -18.10
C GLN A 259 -34.43 -67.47 -18.96
N ILE A 260 -33.10 -67.33 -19.00
CA ILE A 260 -32.21 -68.26 -19.72
C ILE A 260 -32.37 -69.67 -19.16
N TYR A 261 -32.30 -69.83 -17.84
CA TYR A 261 -32.50 -71.13 -17.19
C TYR A 261 -33.86 -71.74 -17.53
N GLY A 262 -34.94 -70.94 -17.50
CA GLY A 262 -36.27 -71.40 -17.88
C GLY A 262 -36.38 -71.81 -19.35
N LEU A 263 -35.68 -71.13 -20.26
CA LEU A 263 -35.59 -71.49 -21.68
C LEU A 263 -34.78 -72.77 -21.89
N GLU A 264 -33.63 -72.89 -21.24
CA GLU A 264 -32.79 -74.09 -21.28
C GLU A 264 -33.55 -75.34 -20.81
N LYS A 265 -34.32 -75.21 -19.71
CA LYS A 265 -35.16 -76.28 -19.20
C LYS A 265 -36.22 -76.72 -20.22
N ARG A 266 -36.97 -75.77 -20.79
CA ARG A 266 -37.99 -76.08 -21.81
C ARG A 266 -37.39 -76.66 -23.10
N ASN A 267 -36.24 -76.15 -23.53
CA ASN A 267 -35.52 -76.71 -24.69
C ASN A 267 -35.11 -78.16 -24.42
N LYS A 268 -34.58 -78.45 -23.22
CA LYS A 268 -34.22 -79.82 -22.83
C LYS A 268 -35.42 -80.75 -22.88
N GLU A 269 -36.54 -80.36 -22.29
CA GLU A 269 -37.81 -81.11 -22.32
C GLU A 269 -38.30 -81.34 -23.76
N TYR A 270 -38.18 -80.33 -24.63
CA TYR A 270 -38.54 -80.44 -26.05
C TYR A 270 -37.68 -81.48 -26.79
N TYR A 271 -36.35 -81.47 -26.57
CA TYR A 271 -35.47 -82.48 -27.16
C TYR A 271 -35.76 -83.89 -26.64
N GLU A 272 -36.03 -84.05 -25.35
CA GLU A 272 -36.43 -85.34 -24.77
C GLU A 272 -37.71 -85.87 -25.42
N GLN A 273 -38.71 -85.02 -25.63
CA GLN A 273 -39.96 -85.40 -26.32
C GLN A 273 -39.71 -85.82 -27.78
N LEU A 274 -38.84 -85.12 -28.51
CA LEU A 274 -38.49 -85.49 -29.89
C LEU A 274 -37.81 -86.87 -29.95
N VAL A 275 -36.93 -87.18 -29.00
CA VAL A 275 -36.27 -88.50 -28.90
C VAL A 275 -37.30 -89.59 -28.61
N MET A 276 -38.22 -89.35 -27.67
CA MET A 276 -39.29 -90.30 -27.34
C MET A 276 -40.25 -90.55 -28.50
N LYS A 277 -40.58 -89.52 -29.31
CA LYS A 277 -41.39 -89.68 -30.53
C LYS A 277 -40.68 -90.53 -31.58
N ARG A 278 -39.38 -90.31 -31.81
CA ARG A 278 -38.60 -91.12 -32.76
C ARG A 278 -38.52 -92.59 -32.34
N GLN A 279 -38.32 -92.87 -31.05
CA GLN A 279 -38.36 -94.24 -30.52
C GLN A 279 -39.77 -94.86 -30.57
N GLY A 280 -40.81 -94.05 -30.38
CA GLY A 280 -42.21 -94.46 -30.52
C GLY A 280 -42.61 -94.77 -31.98
N GLU A 281 -42.07 -94.04 -32.96
CA GLU A 281 -42.27 -94.31 -34.39
C GLU A 281 -41.57 -95.60 -34.84
N ASP A 282 -40.37 -95.88 -34.31
CA ASP A 282 -39.65 -97.14 -34.54
C ASP A 282 -40.41 -98.35 -33.93
N LEU A 283 -41.05 -98.19 -32.75
CA LEU A 283 -41.94 -99.22 -32.18
C LEU A 283 -43.27 -99.34 -32.93
N SER A 284 -43.85 -98.24 -33.42
CA SER A 284 -45.11 -98.26 -34.18
C SER A 284 -44.97 -98.94 -35.55
N LEU A 285 -43.82 -98.78 -36.22
CA LEU A 285 -43.52 -99.52 -37.45
C LEU A 285 -43.45 -101.04 -37.21
N SER A 286 -42.97 -101.48 -36.05
CA SER A 286 -42.95 -102.91 -35.67
C SER A 286 -44.31 -103.49 -35.29
N LEU A 287 -45.25 -102.66 -34.82
CA LEU A 287 -46.59 -103.07 -34.37
C LEU A 287 -47.66 -103.04 -35.49
N SER A 288 -47.35 -102.46 -36.65
CA SER A 288 -48.30 -102.28 -37.76
C SER A 288 -48.52 -103.51 -38.65
N LEU A 289 -47.85 -104.65 -38.40
CA LEU A 289 -48.07 -105.91 -39.14
C LEU A 289 -49.07 -106.88 -38.50
N SER A 290 -49.71 -106.53 -37.38
CA SER A 290 -50.72 -107.40 -36.77
C SER A 290 -51.89 -106.62 -36.21
N SER A 291 -52.90 -106.37 -37.05
CA SER A 291 -54.34 -106.54 -36.72
C SER A 291 -55.22 -105.87 -37.78
N LYS A 292 -55.70 -106.70 -38.72
CA LYS A 292 -56.88 -106.41 -39.55
C LYS A 292 -58.11 -106.38 -38.64
N GLY A 293 -58.92 -105.32 -38.70
CA GLY A 293 -60.34 -105.46 -38.31
C GLY A 293 -61.10 -104.20 -37.91
N ARG A 294 -61.95 -103.75 -38.84
CA ARG A 294 -63.24 -103.07 -38.65
C ARG A 294 -63.28 -101.57 -38.31
N ARG A 295 -63.62 -100.84 -39.38
CA ARG A 295 -64.35 -99.56 -39.41
C ARG A 295 -65.57 -99.54 -38.47
N LYS A 296 -65.72 -98.45 -37.70
CA LYS A 296 -67.03 -97.84 -37.44
C LYS A 296 -66.90 -96.32 -37.28
N LYS A 297 -67.92 -95.66 -37.81
CA LYS A 297 -68.11 -94.26 -38.16
C LYS A 297 -68.72 -93.49 -36.99
N GLY A 298 -68.32 -92.23 -36.81
CA GLY A 298 -69.20 -91.17 -36.28
C GLY A 298 -68.68 -90.37 -35.10
N GLY A 299 -68.61 -89.05 -35.28
CA GLY A 299 -68.92 -88.08 -34.22
C GLY A 299 -67.81 -87.10 -33.83
N GLY A 300 -67.82 -85.92 -34.47
CA GLY A 300 -67.82 -84.60 -33.83
C GLY A 300 -66.70 -84.18 -32.89
N GLY A 301 -66.04 -83.06 -33.23
CA GLY A 301 -65.28 -82.27 -32.28
C GLY A 301 -64.15 -81.48 -32.94
N GLU A 302 -64.46 -80.33 -33.53
CA GLU A 302 -63.49 -79.25 -33.69
C GLU A 302 -62.99 -78.82 -32.31
N VAL A 303 -61.68 -78.82 -32.11
CA VAL A 303 -61.04 -78.12 -31.00
C VAL A 303 -59.89 -77.33 -31.62
N GLU A 304 -60.11 -76.04 -31.82
CA GLU A 304 -59.08 -75.05 -32.08
C GLU A 304 -58.03 -75.12 -30.97
N LEU A 305 -56.78 -75.35 -31.35
CA LEU A 305 -55.62 -75.25 -30.47
C LEU A 305 -54.87 -73.96 -30.80
N GLU A 306 -55.44 -72.82 -30.43
CA GLU A 306 -54.72 -71.54 -30.41
C GLU A 306 -55.00 -70.80 -29.10
N ASP A 307 -54.21 -71.10 -28.07
CA ASP A 307 -53.93 -70.16 -26.98
C ASP A 307 -52.77 -70.67 -26.12
N CYS A 308 -51.55 -70.34 -26.53
CA CYS A 308 -50.36 -70.55 -25.69
C CYS A 308 -49.36 -69.38 -25.73
N PHE A 309 -49.80 -68.19 -26.13
CA PHE A 309 -48.99 -66.97 -26.03
C PHE A 309 -49.81 -65.79 -25.49
N ARG A 310 -49.94 -65.74 -24.16
CA ARG A 310 -50.15 -64.47 -23.46
C ARG A 310 -49.52 -64.52 -22.06
N VAL A 311 -48.23 -64.18 -21.98
CA VAL A 311 -47.59 -63.90 -20.69
C VAL A 311 -47.98 -62.48 -20.28
N GLY A 312 -48.70 -62.39 -19.16
CA GLY A 312 -49.30 -61.17 -18.64
C GLY A 312 -48.28 -60.10 -18.27
N ALA A 313 -48.57 -58.88 -18.71
CA ALA A 313 -48.05 -57.67 -18.10
C ALA A 313 -48.88 -57.35 -16.84
N GLY A 314 -48.40 -57.80 -15.68
CA GLY A 314 -48.77 -57.28 -14.36
C GLY A 314 -47.46 -57.13 -13.59
N GLY A 315 -47.02 -55.97 -13.11
CA GLY A 315 -47.77 -54.93 -12.42
C GLY A 315 -47.56 -55.09 -10.92
N LEU A 316 -46.42 -54.62 -10.38
CA LEU A 316 -46.11 -54.38 -8.95
C LEU A 316 -44.64 -53.90 -8.88
N GLY A 317 -44.24 -52.84 -8.18
CA GLY A 317 -44.93 -51.99 -7.21
C GLY A 317 -44.18 -50.68 -7.02
N LYS A 318 -44.94 -49.68 -6.55
CA LYS A 318 -44.51 -48.33 -6.19
C LYS A 318 -43.43 -48.37 -5.10
N CYS A 319 -42.31 -47.69 -5.34
CA CYS A 319 -41.51 -47.11 -4.26
C CYS A 319 -41.09 -45.69 -4.67
N PHE A 320 -41.38 -44.74 -3.77
CA PHE A 320 -41.10 -43.30 -3.81
C PHE A 320 -42.02 -42.41 -4.68
N SER A 321 -43.19 -42.08 -4.13
CA SER A 321 -43.89 -40.85 -4.49
C SER A 321 -43.27 -39.66 -3.73
N PHE A 322 -42.54 -38.79 -4.43
CA PHE A 322 -42.21 -37.46 -3.90
C PHE A 322 -43.49 -36.61 -3.92
N GLN A 323 -44.11 -36.41 -2.76
CA GLN A 323 -45.22 -35.47 -2.63
C GLN A 323 -44.72 -34.05 -2.87
N LYS A 324 -45.00 -33.50 -4.06
CA LYS A 324 -44.84 -32.08 -4.36
C LYS A 324 -46.02 -31.33 -3.73
N LYS A 325 -45.91 -30.95 -2.46
CA LYS A 325 -46.87 -30.11 -1.78
C LYS A 325 -46.78 -28.68 -2.36
N LYS A 326 -47.70 -28.32 -3.27
CA LYS A 326 -47.99 -26.91 -3.57
C LYS A 326 -48.83 -26.39 -2.41
N VAL A 327 -48.24 -25.58 -1.55
CA VAL A 327 -48.97 -24.67 -0.67
C VAL A 327 -48.52 -23.27 -1.05
N GLY A 328 -49.44 -22.51 -1.63
CA GLY A 328 -49.38 -21.07 -1.51
C GLY A 328 -50.01 -20.72 -0.16
N ASP A 329 -49.29 -19.98 0.66
CA ASP A 329 -49.78 -18.70 1.15
C ASP A 329 -48.60 -17.84 1.62
N ARG A 330 -48.81 -16.53 1.64
CA ARG A 330 -47.86 -15.50 2.03
C ARG A 330 -47.37 -15.68 3.47
N ASP A 331 -46.17 -15.20 3.74
CA ASP A 331 -45.75 -14.84 5.09
C ASP A 331 -45.05 -13.47 5.05
N GLU A 332 -45.47 -12.58 5.94
CA GLU A 332 -44.97 -11.22 6.09
C GLU A 332 -43.61 -11.27 6.78
N ASN A 333 -42.52 -11.29 6.01
CA ASN A 333 -41.21 -10.77 6.43
C ASN A 333 -40.18 -10.91 5.29
N GLY A 334 -40.25 -10.01 4.31
CA GLY A 334 -39.09 -9.41 3.61
C GLY A 334 -37.91 -10.26 3.11
N ARG A 335 -37.99 -11.59 2.95
CA ARG A 335 -36.89 -12.41 2.40
C ARG A 335 -37.27 -13.09 1.10
N MET A 336 -36.49 -12.80 0.07
CA MET A 336 -36.65 -13.38 -1.27
C MET A 336 -36.26 -14.87 -1.24
N ARG A 337 -37.25 -15.77 -1.28
CA ARG A 337 -37.03 -17.22 -1.43
C ARG A 337 -36.68 -17.53 -2.89
N LEU A 338 -35.42 -17.84 -3.19
CA LEU A 338 -35.02 -18.28 -4.52
C LEU A 338 -35.47 -19.73 -4.77
N SER A 339 -36.23 -19.92 -5.85
CA SER A 339 -36.58 -21.24 -6.39
C SER A 339 -35.32 -22.00 -6.82
N THR A 340 -35.28 -23.31 -6.60
CA THR A 340 -34.18 -24.20 -6.97
C THR A 340 -33.79 -24.08 -8.45
N SER A 341 -34.74 -23.77 -9.33
CA SER A 341 -34.49 -23.48 -10.75
C SER A 341 -33.59 -22.25 -10.98
N LYS A 342 -33.79 -21.16 -10.21
CA LYS A 342 -32.99 -19.93 -10.33
C LYS A 342 -31.58 -20.12 -9.78
N LEU A 343 -31.40 -21.03 -8.83
CA LEU A 343 -30.10 -21.38 -8.26
C LEU A 343 -29.25 -22.16 -9.28
N TRP A 344 -29.87 -23.11 -10.00
CA TRP A 344 -29.22 -23.82 -11.10
C TRP A 344 -28.88 -22.91 -12.30
N ASP A 345 -29.75 -21.95 -12.64
CA ASP A 345 -29.46 -20.96 -13.68
C ASP A 345 -28.35 -19.97 -13.29
N MET A 346 -28.16 -19.72 -12.00
CA MET A 346 -27.07 -18.86 -11.49
C MET A 346 -25.73 -19.60 -11.49
N ILE A 347 -25.72 -20.88 -11.14
CA ILE A 347 -24.52 -21.74 -11.19
C ILE A 347 -24.03 -21.90 -12.63
N LYS A 348 -24.93 -22.08 -13.61
CA LYS A 348 -24.57 -22.14 -15.04
C LYS A 348 -24.00 -20.84 -15.60
N LYS A 349 -24.32 -19.70 -14.98
CA LYS A 349 -23.80 -18.38 -15.39
C LYS A 349 -22.42 -18.07 -14.79
N PHE A 350 -21.92 -18.91 -13.89
CA PHE A 350 -20.63 -18.76 -13.23
C PHE A 350 -19.47 -19.52 -13.90
N ASP A 351 -19.64 -20.00 -15.14
CA ASP A 351 -18.53 -20.46 -15.99
C ASP A 351 -17.72 -19.26 -16.50
N LEU A 352 -17.05 -18.57 -15.57
CA LEU A 352 -15.98 -17.63 -15.87
C LEU A 352 -14.87 -17.74 -14.82
N LEU A 353 -14.33 -18.95 -14.67
CA LEU A 353 -13.08 -19.18 -13.95
C LEU A 353 -11.90 -19.04 -14.93
N HIS A 354 -11.53 -17.81 -15.25
CA HIS A 354 -10.15 -17.50 -15.67
C HIS A 354 -9.38 -17.05 -14.44
N CYS A 355 -8.71 -18.00 -13.77
CA CYS A 355 -7.65 -17.74 -12.80
C CYS A 355 -6.67 -18.94 -12.86
N GLY A 356 -5.84 -18.97 -13.90
CA GLY A 356 -4.61 -19.77 -13.89
C GLY A 356 -3.48 -18.97 -13.24
N PRO A 357 -2.50 -19.61 -12.58
CA PRO A 357 -1.37 -18.92 -11.97
C PRO A 357 -0.43 -18.37 -13.04
N HIS A 358 -0.16 -17.06 -13.00
CA HIS A 358 0.94 -16.45 -13.75
C HIS A 358 2.24 -16.87 -13.06
N PHE A 359 3.02 -17.74 -13.71
CA PHE A 359 4.41 -17.97 -13.34
C PHE A 359 5.25 -16.87 -13.97
N ASP A 360 5.71 -15.92 -13.14
CA ASP A 360 6.75 -14.98 -13.55
C ASP A 360 8.10 -15.70 -13.51
N SER A 361 8.69 -15.88 -14.68
CA SER A 361 10.04 -16.40 -14.85
C SER A 361 10.88 -15.36 -15.57
N THR A 362 11.50 -14.46 -14.82
CA THR A 362 12.64 -13.67 -15.28
C THR A 362 13.67 -13.58 -14.16
N ALA A 363 14.54 -14.58 -14.12
CA ALA A 363 15.87 -14.50 -13.53
C ALA A 363 16.85 -14.96 -14.62
N SER A 364 17.57 -14.00 -15.20
CA SER A 364 18.95 -14.12 -15.72
C SER A 364 19.39 -12.77 -16.28
#